data_AF-A0A437DGE7-F1
#
_entry.id   AF-A0A437DGE7-F1
#
_cell.length_a   1.000
_cell.length_b   1.000
_cell.length_c   1.000
_cell.angle_alpha   90.00
_cell.angle_beta   90.00
_cell.angle_gamma   90.00
#
_symmetry.space_group_name_H-M   'P 1'
#
loop_
_entity.id
_entity.type
_entity.pdbx_description
1 polymer ?
#
loop_
_entity_poly.entity_id
_entity_poly.type
_entity_poly.pdbx_seq_one_letter_code
_entity_poly.pdbx_strand_id
1 'polypeptide(L)'
;MMAADAEETGGRTEPCAPPGISLRRRSSDRRWRLRSVYLQCYFLTIATILGTGILGLPVTIAHAGMVPFLISFLVGFCVQALLIYLFVELLQKCQAMQLESLKVSGNRADRRAECIVMSPVTIQSPTFTDDEEEEEYEADNAGADTGLLQPHALTLQEQAENLQPNLHLLGCLFLSQPMSYAFSCILLFQFISIGISYVLAGSEACAALLNVSHVYVIPAFTWILTLAILLAHSVIQPVTSVLTFLKGILLIITVAVTFVVGSEVGQQSSSDFSQMGKPFLMGTVALGGIVNVMPLLFSQISHDRTQILWFRRAVLGGLATCTLLNVLWCWAVLHIVPQTSSAEAATPTNSSSPRPPSDHAHLPSNISLEDSEKAGEIATIPLTKIIVQRYHTYWWVAELIQVFIAISVTVSFLVMGSAMKHTLDGLVSSLWAWRLQGLTEVWERLFPNHHHICSARSFVKGSVSLLAFGIIFIVSACDPRGFVVMLDKVVSFSLNTEVGLFVFIMLRESREQRFQHLPIPLPVGSCTFSFSWLLPTYFLFAVIYDVLQTLADVSHHFPFHSLTRPLNLTESVSAANWTASV
;
A
#
# COMPACT_ATOMS: atom_id res chain seq x y z
N MET A 1 -44.27 -34.28 -57.80
CA MET A 1 -43.48 -35.19 -58.66
C MET A 1 -42.51 -34.30 -59.42
N MET A 2 -41.22 -34.60 -59.29
CA MET A 2 -40.04 -33.89 -59.82
C MET A 2 -39.64 -32.57 -59.17
N ALA A 3 -38.31 -32.41 -59.15
CA ALA A 3 -37.46 -31.66 -58.25
C ALA A 3 -36.50 -30.78 -59.06
N ALA A 4 -35.74 -29.96 -58.32
CA ALA A 4 -34.56 -29.19 -58.72
C ALA A 4 -34.81 -27.95 -59.61
N ASP A 5 -34.44 -26.77 -59.11
CA ASP A 5 -33.09 -26.22 -59.37
C ASP A 5 -32.74 -25.11 -58.39
N ALA A 6 -31.43 -25.01 -58.13
CA ALA A 6 -30.76 -24.08 -57.23
C ALA A 6 -30.07 -22.95 -58.01
N GLU A 7 -29.68 -21.92 -57.25
CA GLU A 7 -28.75 -20.83 -57.58
C GLU A 7 -29.19 -19.74 -58.57
N GLU A 8 -29.45 -18.53 -58.03
CA GLU A 8 -28.61 -17.38 -58.38
C GLU A 8 -28.64 -16.27 -57.31
N THR A 9 -27.46 -15.73 -57.08
CA THR A 9 -27.02 -14.75 -56.08
C THR A 9 -27.65 -13.36 -56.23
N GLY A 10 -28.36 -12.90 -55.19
CA GLY A 10 -28.77 -11.50 -55.02
C GLY A 10 -27.90 -10.81 -53.95
N GLY A 11 -26.92 -10.03 -54.40
CA GLY A 11 -26.04 -9.24 -53.55
C GLY A 11 -26.80 -8.24 -52.68
N ARG A 12 -26.63 -8.36 -51.36
CA ARG A 12 -27.09 -7.37 -50.39
C ARG A 12 -25.88 -6.57 -49.92
N THR A 13 -25.63 -5.45 -50.58
CA THR A 13 -24.73 -4.40 -50.11
C THR A 13 -25.19 -3.91 -48.74
N GLU A 14 -24.40 -4.16 -47.71
CA GLU A 14 -24.52 -3.43 -46.45
C GLU A 14 -24.18 -1.95 -46.70
N PRO A 15 -24.98 -0.99 -46.22
CA PRO A 15 -24.62 0.42 -46.31
C PRO A 15 -23.43 0.70 -45.40
N CYS A 16 -22.29 1.04 -46.00
CA CYS A 16 -21.14 1.63 -45.33
C CYS A 16 -21.60 2.78 -44.42
N ALA A 17 -21.46 2.60 -43.10
CA ALA A 17 -21.65 3.68 -42.16
C ALA A 17 -20.60 4.78 -42.44
N PRO A 18 -20.98 6.07 -42.40
CA PRO A 18 -20.06 7.15 -42.72
C PRO A 18 -18.87 7.14 -41.73
N PRO A 19 -17.63 7.36 -42.22
CA PRO A 19 -16.39 7.17 -41.45
C PRO A 19 -16.29 8.04 -40.18
N GLY A 20 -17.14 9.05 -40.00
CA GLY A 20 -17.19 9.89 -38.82
C GLY A 20 -17.85 9.27 -37.58
N ILE A 21 -18.80 8.34 -37.73
CA ILE A 21 -19.58 7.80 -36.59
C ILE A 21 -18.78 6.72 -35.84
N SER A 22 -18.04 5.86 -36.56
CA SER A 22 -17.18 4.83 -35.96
C SER A 22 -15.97 5.46 -35.24
N LEU A 23 -15.37 6.52 -35.80
CA LEU A 23 -14.29 7.29 -35.17
C LEU A 23 -14.77 8.02 -33.90
N ARG A 24 -15.97 8.62 -33.94
CA ARG A 24 -16.53 9.31 -32.78
C ARG A 24 -16.85 8.33 -31.64
N ARG A 25 -17.40 7.15 -31.94
CA ARG A 25 -17.66 6.08 -30.97
C ARG A 25 -16.34 5.53 -30.37
N ARG A 26 -15.34 5.23 -31.21
CA ARG A 26 -14.01 4.76 -30.78
C ARG A 26 -13.25 5.81 -29.94
N SER A 27 -13.41 7.09 -30.25
CA SER A 27 -12.84 8.20 -29.46
C SER A 27 -13.56 8.42 -28.11
N SER A 28 -14.87 8.15 -28.06
CA SER A 28 -15.67 8.21 -26.83
C SER A 28 -15.28 7.06 -25.90
N ASP A 29 -15.21 5.82 -26.41
CA ASP A 29 -14.82 4.65 -25.64
C ASP A 29 -13.41 4.78 -25.05
N ARG A 30 -12.47 5.38 -25.81
CA ARG A 30 -11.12 5.68 -25.32
C ARG A 30 -11.13 6.69 -24.17
N ARG A 31 -11.98 7.72 -24.21
CA ARG A 31 -12.11 8.69 -23.11
C ARG A 31 -12.74 8.08 -21.86
N TRP A 32 -13.76 7.23 -22.01
CA TRP A 32 -14.40 6.54 -20.88
C TRP A 32 -13.45 5.57 -20.18
N ARG A 33 -12.67 4.80 -20.95
CA ARG A 33 -11.61 3.94 -20.38
C ARG A 33 -10.60 4.76 -19.59
N LEU A 34 -10.12 5.88 -20.15
CA LEU A 34 -9.13 6.74 -19.46
C LEU A 34 -9.68 7.34 -18.16
N ARG A 35 -10.94 7.81 -18.18
CA ARG A 35 -11.63 8.30 -16.97
C ARG A 35 -11.77 7.22 -15.91
N SER A 36 -12.08 5.99 -16.33
CA SER A 36 -12.16 4.84 -15.43
C SER A 36 -10.82 4.56 -14.74
N VAL A 37 -9.69 4.68 -15.46
CA VAL A 37 -8.34 4.51 -14.88
C VAL A 37 -8.06 5.56 -13.81
N TYR A 38 -8.38 6.84 -14.05
CA TYR A 38 -8.17 7.89 -13.02
C TYR A 38 -9.07 7.71 -11.82
N LEU A 39 -10.33 7.30 -12.03
CA LEU A 39 -11.25 7.00 -10.96
C LEU A 39 -10.77 5.82 -10.11
N GLN A 40 -10.26 4.77 -10.77
CA GLN A 40 -9.64 3.63 -10.10
C GLN A 40 -8.39 4.06 -9.30
N CYS A 41 -7.52 4.88 -9.87
CA CYS A 41 -6.35 5.42 -9.16
C CYS A 41 -6.75 6.21 -7.91
N TYR A 42 -7.80 7.02 -8.01
CA TYR A 42 -8.35 7.79 -6.89
C TYR A 42 -8.87 6.88 -5.76
N PHE A 43 -9.71 5.89 -6.09
CA PHE A 43 -10.24 4.96 -5.07
C PHE A 43 -9.16 4.04 -4.49
N LEU A 44 -8.19 3.60 -5.30
CA LEU A 44 -7.07 2.81 -4.80
C LEU A 44 -6.20 3.64 -3.85
N THR A 45 -5.96 4.91 -4.18
CA THR A 45 -5.26 5.85 -3.28
C THR A 45 -5.98 5.96 -1.94
N ILE A 46 -7.30 6.13 -1.97
CA ILE A 46 -8.11 6.15 -0.74
C ILE A 46 -7.97 4.82 0.02
N ALA A 47 -8.09 3.69 -0.68
CA ALA A 47 -8.02 2.38 -0.04
C ALA A 47 -6.66 2.12 0.63
N THR A 48 -5.57 2.58 0.02
CA THR A 48 -4.20 2.46 0.54
C THR A 48 -3.95 3.34 1.76
N ILE A 49 -4.29 4.63 1.68
CA ILE A 49 -4.03 5.59 2.77
C ILE A 49 -4.93 5.27 3.97
N LEU A 50 -6.21 4.98 3.70
CA LEU A 50 -7.24 4.77 4.71
C LEU A 50 -7.28 3.30 5.19
N GLY A 51 -6.09 2.71 5.34
CA GLY A 51 -5.87 1.35 5.83
C GLY A 51 -6.09 1.24 7.34
N THR A 52 -5.19 0.55 8.05
CA THR A 52 -5.25 0.39 9.52
C THR A 52 -5.04 1.70 10.29
N GLY A 53 -4.51 2.75 9.65
CA GLY A 53 -4.28 4.06 10.28
C GLY A 53 -5.54 4.69 10.88
N ILE A 54 -6.68 4.61 10.19
CA ILE A 54 -7.96 5.18 10.69
C ILE A 54 -8.45 4.51 11.98
N LEU A 55 -8.06 3.25 12.21
CA LEU A 55 -8.54 2.45 13.33
C LEU A 55 -7.75 2.76 14.61
N GLY A 56 -6.46 3.08 14.50
CA GLY A 56 -5.63 3.46 15.65
C GLY A 56 -5.64 4.96 15.96
N LEU A 57 -5.96 5.83 14.99
CA LEU A 57 -5.90 7.28 15.16
C LEU A 57 -6.70 7.80 16.38
N PRO A 58 -7.99 7.46 16.57
CA PRO A 58 -8.77 7.99 17.69
C PRO A 58 -8.23 7.56 19.07
N VAL A 59 -7.60 6.39 19.14
CA VAL A 59 -6.98 5.89 20.37
C VAL A 59 -5.77 6.76 20.73
N THR A 60 -4.91 7.09 19.75
CA THR A 60 -3.70 7.89 19.98
C THR A 60 -3.94 9.36 20.34
N ILE A 61 -5.15 9.88 20.07
CA ILE A 61 -5.53 11.26 20.39
C ILE A 61 -6.28 11.37 21.75
N ALA A 62 -6.40 10.28 22.50
CA ALA A 62 -7.10 10.27 23.79
C ALA A 62 -6.56 11.36 24.73
N HIS A 63 -5.25 11.50 24.83
CA HIS A 63 -4.60 12.51 25.69
C HIS A 63 -4.40 13.87 25.01
N ALA A 64 -4.08 13.90 23.71
CA ALA A 64 -3.77 15.16 23.03
C ALA A 64 -5.02 15.95 22.64
N GLY A 65 -6.14 15.27 22.38
CA GLY A 65 -7.35 15.88 21.88
C GLY A 65 -7.29 16.30 20.41
N MET A 66 -8.36 16.97 19.98
CA MET A 66 -8.61 17.23 18.56
C MET A 66 -7.72 18.33 17.96
N VAL A 67 -7.43 19.40 18.71
CA VAL A 67 -6.72 20.58 18.18
C VAL A 67 -5.24 20.29 17.87
N PRO A 68 -4.44 19.71 18.79
CA PRO A 68 -3.04 19.38 18.50
C PRO A 68 -2.92 18.35 17.38
N PHE A 69 -3.83 17.38 17.36
CA PHE A 69 -3.94 16.42 16.26
C PHE A 69 -4.20 17.14 14.93
N LEU A 70 -5.19 18.02 14.84
CA LEU A 70 -5.53 18.71 13.59
C LEU A 70 -4.35 19.49 13.01
N ILE A 71 -3.63 20.25 13.85
CA ILE A 71 -2.47 21.03 13.42
C ILE A 71 -1.38 20.11 12.85
N SER A 72 -1.00 19.09 13.62
CA SER A 72 0.01 18.11 13.22
C SER A 72 -0.38 17.39 11.93
N PHE A 73 -1.64 16.98 11.82
CA PHE A 73 -2.18 16.24 10.69
C PHE A 73 -2.26 17.07 9.41
N LEU A 74 -2.59 18.37 9.50
CA LEU A 74 -2.60 19.30 8.36
C LEU A 74 -1.18 19.61 7.85
N VAL A 75 -0.20 19.71 8.76
CA VAL A 75 1.21 19.81 8.35
C VAL A 75 1.61 18.52 7.62
N GLY A 76 1.27 17.35 8.18
CA GLY A 76 1.49 16.05 7.55
C GLY A 76 0.87 15.96 6.15
N PHE A 77 -0.35 16.45 5.96
CA PHE A 77 -0.99 16.55 4.64
C PHE A 77 -0.14 17.36 3.64
N CYS A 78 0.36 18.53 4.03
CA CYS A 78 1.19 19.37 3.15
C CYS A 78 2.49 18.65 2.74
N VAL A 79 3.15 17.98 3.68
CA VAL A 79 4.40 17.24 3.42
C VAL A 79 4.13 16.00 2.54
N GLN A 80 3.05 15.25 2.80
CA GLN A 80 2.63 14.11 1.97
C GLN A 80 2.25 14.55 0.55
N ALA A 81 1.56 15.67 0.39
CA ALA A 81 1.23 16.24 -0.92
C ALA A 81 2.50 16.62 -1.71
N LEU A 82 3.49 17.22 -1.04
CA LEU A 82 4.80 17.51 -1.61
C LEU A 82 5.53 16.23 -2.02
N LEU A 83 5.50 15.20 -1.17
CA LEU A 83 6.08 13.89 -1.46
C LEU A 83 5.48 13.30 -2.75
N ILE A 84 4.15 13.23 -2.86
CA ILE A 84 3.46 12.73 -4.06
C ILE A 84 3.89 13.55 -5.29
N TYR A 85 3.95 14.87 -5.16
CA TYR A 85 4.34 15.76 -6.25
C TYR A 85 5.74 15.45 -6.79
N LEU A 86 6.71 15.25 -5.89
CA LEU A 86 8.10 14.95 -6.23
C LEU A 86 8.27 13.49 -6.70
N PHE A 87 7.55 12.54 -6.09
CA PHE A 87 7.63 11.13 -6.44
C PHE A 87 7.11 10.86 -7.86
N VAL A 88 6.13 11.62 -8.36
CA VAL A 88 5.70 11.55 -9.77
C VAL A 88 6.83 11.94 -10.74
N GLU A 89 7.75 12.85 -10.37
CA GLU A 89 8.94 13.13 -11.19
C GLU A 89 9.87 11.91 -11.23
N LEU A 90 10.09 11.28 -10.07
CA LEU A 90 10.94 10.10 -9.95
C LEU A 90 10.40 8.93 -10.79
N LEU A 91 9.07 8.70 -10.76
CA LEU A 91 8.42 7.67 -11.58
C LEU A 91 8.53 7.93 -13.07
N GLN A 92 8.37 9.19 -13.51
CA GLN A 92 8.56 9.56 -14.91
C GLN A 92 9.98 9.25 -15.38
N LYS A 93 11.00 9.60 -14.58
CA LYS A 93 12.40 9.31 -14.90
C LYS A 93 12.70 7.81 -14.94
N CYS A 94 12.12 7.04 -14.02
CA CYS A 94 12.23 5.59 -14.01
C CYS A 94 11.68 4.99 -15.32
N GLN A 95 10.49 5.40 -15.75
CA GLN A 95 9.87 4.90 -16.98
C GLN A 95 10.66 5.33 -18.23
N ALA A 96 11.16 6.56 -18.27
CA ALA A 96 12.00 7.06 -19.36
C ALA A 96 13.30 6.22 -19.49
N MET A 97 13.95 5.90 -18.37
CA MET A 97 15.13 5.04 -18.31
C MET A 97 14.84 3.62 -18.79
N GLN A 98 13.72 3.02 -18.35
CA GLN A 98 13.32 1.69 -18.82
C GLN A 98 13.14 1.69 -20.34
N LEU A 99 12.45 2.69 -20.89
CA LEU A 99 12.22 2.81 -22.32
C LEU A 99 13.53 2.99 -23.11
N GLU A 100 14.48 3.77 -22.58
CA GLU A 100 15.80 3.93 -23.20
C GLU A 100 16.63 2.65 -23.14
N SER A 101 16.62 1.94 -22.01
CA SER A 101 17.31 0.66 -21.87
C SER A 101 16.79 -0.40 -22.85
N LEU A 102 15.48 -0.42 -23.10
CA LEU A 102 14.86 -1.29 -24.10
C LEU A 102 15.28 -0.91 -25.51
N LYS A 103 15.33 0.38 -25.85
CA LYS A 103 15.83 0.86 -27.16
C LYS A 103 17.29 0.47 -27.39
N VAL A 104 18.15 0.64 -26.38
CA VAL A 104 19.57 0.28 -26.48
C VAL A 104 19.75 -1.24 -26.57
N SER A 105 18.98 -2.02 -25.81
CA SER A 105 19.00 -3.48 -25.86
C SER A 105 18.50 -4.00 -27.21
N GLY A 106 17.41 -3.43 -27.73
CA GLY A 106 16.87 -3.72 -29.07
C GLY A 106 17.89 -3.41 -30.17
N ASN A 107 18.48 -2.21 -30.16
CA ASN A 107 19.50 -1.83 -31.13
C ASN A 107 20.77 -2.72 -31.05
N ARG A 108 21.09 -3.25 -29.88
CA ARG A 108 22.23 -4.18 -29.69
C ARG A 108 21.88 -5.59 -30.15
N ALA A 109 20.62 -6.01 -30.04
CA ALA A 109 20.11 -7.26 -30.60
C ALA A 109 20.05 -7.20 -32.14
N ASP A 110 19.56 -6.09 -32.71
CA ASP A 110 19.57 -5.83 -34.16
C ASP A 110 20.99 -5.84 -34.72
N ARG A 111 21.96 -5.18 -34.06
CA ARG A 111 23.38 -5.27 -34.45
C ARG A 111 23.96 -6.67 -34.33
N ARG A 112 23.51 -7.50 -33.39
CA ARG A 112 23.94 -8.89 -33.30
C ARG A 112 23.32 -9.76 -34.39
N ALA A 113 22.07 -9.50 -34.77
CA ALA A 113 21.41 -10.19 -35.88
C ALA A 113 22.06 -9.84 -37.23
N GLU A 114 22.43 -8.57 -37.44
CA GLU A 114 23.19 -8.13 -38.62
C GLU A 114 24.62 -8.74 -38.65
N CYS A 115 25.28 -8.88 -37.49
CA CYS A 115 26.60 -9.51 -37.41
C CYS A 115 26.60 -11.05 -37.61
N ILE A 116 25.46 -11.72 -37.58
CA ILE A 116 25.35 -13.18 -37.83
C ILE A 116 25.06 -13.46 -39.32
N VAL A 117 24.80 -12.44 -40.14
CA VAL A 117 24.47 -12.57 -41.59
C VAL A 117 25.66 -12.29 -42.52
N MET A 118 26.88 -12.14 -42.01
CA MET A 118 28.08 -12.09 -42.86
C MET A 118 29.13 -13.10 -42.43
N SER A 119 29.05 -14.30 -43.01
CA SER A 119 30.17 -15.23 -43.13
C SER A 119 30.43 -15.50 -44.62
N PRO A 120 31.70 -15.57 -45.07
CA PRO A 120 32.08 -15.21 -46.44
C PRO A 120 31.90 -16.38 -47.42
N VAL A 121 31.29 -16.12 -48.57
CA VAL A 121 31.35 -17.04 -49.70
C VAL A 121 32.63 -16.76 -50.49
N THR A 122 33.46 -17.79 -50.55
CA THR A 122 34.70 -17.93 -51.29
C THR A 122 34.55 -17.59 -52.77
N ILE A 123 35.58 -16.91 -53.27
CA ILE A 123 35.89 -16.50 -54.64
C ILE A 123 35.63 -17.59 -55.70
N GLN A 124 34.92 -17.24 -56.77
CA GLN A 124 35.31 -17.60 -58.14
C GLN A 124 34.69 -16.61 -59.16
N SER A 125 35.55 -15.99 -59.96
CA SER A 125 35.26 -15.18 -61.16
C SER A 125 36.06 -15.79 -62.33
N PRO A 126 35.90 -15.40 -63.62
CA PRO A 126 35.05 -14.34 -64.20
C PRO A 126 34.29 -14.78 -65.49
N THR A 127 33.46 -13.91 -66.08
CA THR A 127 33.52 -13.48 -67.51
C THR A 127 32.59 -12.27 -67.72
N PHE A 128 33.09 -11.28 -68.45
CA PHE A 128 32.50 -9.99 -68.84
C PHE A 128 31.34 -10.13 -69.85
N THR A 129 30.41 -9.17 -69.84
CA THR A 129 30.13 -8.27 -70.98
C THR A 129 29.26 -7.09 -70.52
N ASP A 130 29.63 -5.91 -71.00
CA ASP A 130 28.98 -4.61 -70.81
C ASP A 130 27.60 -4.57 -71.52
N ASP A 131 26.68 -3.74 -71.03
CA ASP A 131 26.03 -2.68 -71.82
C ASP A 131 25.05 -1.87 -70.93
N GLU A 132 25.01 -0.57 -71.24
CA GLU A 132 24.21 0.50 -70.63
C GLU A 132 22.71 0.35 -70.97
N GLU A 133 21.81 0.88 -70.12
CA GLU A 133 20.70 1.78 -70.50
C GLU A 133 19.74 2.03 -69.31
N GLU A 134 19.42 3.31 -69.12
CA GLU A 134 18.35 3.82 -68.27
C GLU A 134 16.98 3.47 -68.88
N GLU A 135 15.95 3.18 -68.06
CA GLU A 135 14.60 3.73 -68.26
C GLU A 135 13.66 3.43 -67.07
N GLU A 136 12.99 4.49 -66.63
CA GLU A 136 11.94 4.62 -65.62
C GLU A 136 10.58 4.19 -66.21
N TYR A 137 9.71 3.44 -65.50
CA TYR A 137 8.22 3.55 -65.53
C TYR A 137 7.56 2.62 -64.48
N GLU A 138 6.33 2.99 -64.10
CA GLU A 138 5.57 2.71 -62.88
C GLU A 138 4.97 1.30 -62.67
N ALA A 139 4.58 1.03 -61.40
CA ALA A 139 3.43 0.26 -60.86
C ALA A 139 3.05 -1.09 -61.51
N ASP A 140 2.80 -2.21 -60.80
CA ASP A 140 2.04 -2.39 -59.57
C ASP A 140 2.22 -3.87 -59.08
N ASN A 141 1.98 -4.13 -57.79
CA ASN A 141 1.66 -5.46 -57.20
C ASN A 141 2.72 -6.59 -57.14
N ALA A 142 3.33 -6.74 -55.96
CA ALA A 142 3.27 -7.94 -55.09
C ALA A 142 4.08 -7.61 -53.83
N GLY A 143 3.53 -7.56 -52.62
CA GLY A 143 2.87 -8.70 -52.00
C GLY A 143 3.94 -9.60 -51.37
N ALA A 144 4.13 -9.43 -50.05
CA ALA A 144 4.96 -10.22 -49.14
C ALA A 144 6.44 -9.82 -48.99
N ASP A 145 6.71 -8.92 -48.02
CA ASP A 145 7.88 -9.08 -47.13
C ASP A 145 7.80 -8.26 -45.83
N THR A 146 6.60 -8.08 -45.28
CA THR A 146 6.39 -7.43 -43.96
C THR A 146 6.19 -8.42 -42.80
N GLY A 147 6.36 -9.74 -43.04
CA GLY A 147 6.05 -10.79 -42.07
C GLY A 147 7.08 -11.00 -40.95
N LEU A 148 8.33 -10.54 -41.10
CA LEU A 148 9.44 -10.88 -40.18
C LEU A 148 9.73 -9.83 -39.10
N LEU A 149 9.18 -8.61 -39.22
CA LEU A 149 9.34 -7.54 -38.22
C LEU A 149 8.20 -7.47 -37.20
N GLN A 150 7.06 -8.08 -37.51
CA GLN A 150 5.88 -8.10 -36.62
C GLN A 150 6.04 -8.95 -35.34
N PRO A 151 6.70 -10.12 -35.35
CA PRO A 151 6.90 -10.92 -34.13
C PRO A 151 7.79 -10.22 -33.10
N HIS A 152 8.74 -9.39 -33.56
CA HIS A 152 9.70 -8.73 -32.69
C HIS A 152 9.13 -7.48 -32.00
N ALA A 153 8.28 -6.73 -32.70
CA ALA A 153 7.51 -5.64 -32.09
C ALA A 153 6.52 -6.17 -31.03
N LEU A 154 5.90 -7.32 -31.27
CA LEU A 154 4.99 -7.97 -30.31
C LEU A 154 5.74 -8.50 -29.08
N THR A 155 6.92 -9.13 -29.24
CA THR A 155 7.73 -9.59 -28.11
C THR A 155 8.36 -8.45 -27.31
N LEU A 156 8.79 -7.35 -27.96
CA LEU A 156 9.20 -6.13 -27.26
C LEU A 156 8.04 -5.46 -26.52
N GLN A 157 6.82 -5.53 -27.07
CA GLN A 157 5.62 -5.01 -26.43
C GLN A 157 5.16 -5.89 -25.25
N GLU A 158 5.26 -7.22 -25.36
CA GLU A 158 5.05 -8.18 -24.26
C GLU A 158 6.13 -8.03 -23.15
N GLN A 159 7.37 -7.75 -23.53
CA GLN A 159 8.48 -7.54 -22.61
C GLN A 159 8.40 -6.16 -21.94
N ALA A 160 7.86 -5.15 -22.63
CA ALA A 160 7.51 -3.84 -22.08
C ALA A 160 6.28 -3.90 -21.16
N GLU A 161 5.27 -4.72 -21.46
CA GLU A 161 4.14 -5.01 -20.56
C GLU A 161 4.58 -5.77 -19.29
N ASN A 162 5.65 -6.58 -19.39
CA ASN A 162 6.29 -7.24 -18.24
C ASN A 162 7.22 -6.32 -17.41
N LEU A 163 7.59 -5.13 -17.92
CA LEU A 163 8.47 -4.18 -17.23
C LEU A 163 7.67 -3.18 -16.38
N GLN A 164 6.84 -3.68 -15.46
CA GLN A 164 6.13 -2.81 -14.53
C GLN A 164 7.12 -2.14 -13.56
N PRO A 165 7.08 -0.80 -13.38
CA PRO A 165 7.90 -0.12 -12.41
C PRO A 165 7.57 -0.65 -11.00
N ASN A 166 8.57 -1.22 -10.33
CA ASN A 166 8.48 -1.71 -8.95
C ASN A 166 9.42 -0.88 -8.07
N LEU A 167 9.10 -0.72 -6.78
CA LEU A 167 9.97 -0.01 -5.83
C LEU A 167 11.38 -0.62 -5.78
N HIS A 168 11.50 -1.95 -5.83
CA HIS A 168 12.83 -2.59 -5.88
C HIS A 168 13.66 -2.10 -7.08
N LEU A 169 13.04 -1.96 -8.26
CA LEU A 169 13.71 -1.45 -9.45
C LEU A 169 14.12 0.02 -9.26
N LEU A 170 13.27 0.83 -8.62
CA LEU A 170 13.58 2.21 -8.28
C LEU A 170 14.82 2.31 -7.38
N GLY A 171 14.90 1.43 -6.38
CA GLY A 171 16.09 1.27 -5.54
C GLY A 171 17.34 0.91 -6.33
N CYS A 172 17.25 -0.07 -7.23
CA CYS A 172 18.41 -0.49 -8.03
C CYS A 172 18.89 0.58 -9.03
N LEU A 173 17.99 1.44 -9.51
CA LEU A 173 18.31 2.48 -10.50
C LEU A 173 18.89 3.75 -9.87
N PHE A 174 18.35 4.19 -8.73
CA PHE A 174 18.68 5.49 -8.14
C PHE A 174 19.49 5.41 -6.85
N LEU A 175 19.69 4.22 -6.26
CA LEU A 175 20.54 4.06 -5.09
C LEU A 175 21.84 3.31 -5.42
N SER A 176 22.87 3.54 -4.60
CA SER A 176 24.06 2.70 -4.61
C SER A 176 23.71 1.26 -4.19
N GLN A 177 24.52 0.30 -4.62
CA GLN A 177 24.28 -1.13 -4.34
C GLN A 177 23.99 -1.44 -2.85
N PRO A 178 24.77 -0.96 -1.84
CA PRO A 178 24.44 -1.22 -0.44
C PRO A 178 23.14 -0.53 0.01
N MET A 179 22.86 0.69 -0.47
CA MET A 179 21.64 1.41 -0.12
C MET A 179 20.39 0.78 -0.74
N SER A 180 20.49 0.23 -1.95
CA SER A 180 19.39 -0.51 -2.58
C SER A 180 19.02 -1.79 -1.80
N TYR A 181 20.00 -2.49 -1.24
CA TYR A 181 19.74 -3.64 -0.37
C TYR A 181 19.08 -3.21 0.95
N ALA A 182 19.61 -2.16 1.60
CA ALA A 182 19.02 -1.62 2.83
C ALA A 182 17.57 -1.16 2.61
N PHE A 183 17.30 -0.47 1.49
CA PHE A 183 15.96 -0.07 1.08
C PHE A 183 15.03 -1.27 0.91
N SER A 184 15.48 -2.32 0.22
CA SER A 184 14.68 -3.54 0.01
C SER A 184 14.36 -4.25 1.33
N CYS A 185 15.31 -4.28 2.28
CA CYS A 185 15.08 -4.83 3.61
C CYS A 185 14.04 -4.03 4.40
N ILE A 186 14.13 -2.69 4.37
CA ILE A 186 13.17 -1.81 5.05
C ILE A 186 11.78 -1.91 4.44
N LEU A 187 11.68 -1.98 3.11
CA LEU A 187 10.41 -2.22 2.43
C LEU A 187 9.78 -3.56 2.82
N LEU A 188 10.56 -4.64 2.85
CA LEU A 188 10.04 -5.95 3.26
C LEU A 188 9.58 -5.92 4.72
N PHE A 189 10.37 -5.31 5.60
CA PHE A 189 10.03 -5.14 7.01
C PHE A 189 8.73 -4.36 7.20
N GLN A 190 8.56 -3.28 6.44
CA GLN A 190 7.34 -2.47 6.42
C GLN A 190 6.12 -3.27 5.94
N PHE A 191 6.22 -4.03 4.84
CA PHE A 191 5.12 -4.87 4.37
C PHE A 191 4.70 -5.91 5.40
N ILE A 192 5.66 -6.56 6.06
CA ILE A 192 5.39 -7.53 7.13
C ILE A 192 4.70 -6.83 8.32
N SER A 193 5.21 -5.69 8.75
CA SER A 193 4.65 -4.93 9.88
C SER A 193 3.22 -4.43 9.62
N ILE A 194 2.94 -3.90 8.43
CA ILE A 194 1.59 -3.54 7.99
C ILE A 194 0.70 -4.79 7.91
N GLY A 195 1.24 -5.91 7.42
CA GLY A 195 0.54 -7.19 7.35
C GLY A 195 0.09 -7.71 8.72
N ILE A 196 0.95 -7.62 9.73
CA ILE A 196 0.63 -7.95 11.13
C ILE A 196 -0.53 -7.07 11.62
N SER A 197 -0.44 -5.76 11.38
CA SER A 197 -1.48 -4.81 11.80
C SER A 197 -2.85 -5.13 11.18
N TYR A 198 -2.88 -5.57 9.91
CA TYR A 198 -4.13 -6.02 9.26
C TYR A 198 -4.66 -7.33 9.82
N VAL A 199 -3.79 -8.30 10.15
CA VAL A 199 -4.22 -9.56 10.75
C VAL A 199 -4.86 -9.32 12.12
N LEU A 200 -4.24 -8.47 12.96
CA LEU A 200 -4.77 -8.14 14.28
C LEU A 200 -6.11 -7.39 14.17
N ALA A 201 -6.15 -6.27 13.46
CA ALA A 201 -7.38 -5.48 13.30
C ALA A 201 -8.51 -6.25 12.58
N GLY A 202 -8.17 -7.04 11.56
CA GLY A 202 -9.14 -7.82 10.80
C GLY A 202 -9.74 -8.96 11.63
N SER A 203 -8.92 -9.60 12.46
CA SER A 203 -9.38 -10.63 13.38
C SER A 203 -10.24 -10.04 14.49
N GLU A 204 -9.89 -8.87 15.03
CA GLU A 204 -10.72 -8.16 16.02
C GLU A 204 -12.11 -7.79 15.46
N ALA A 205 -12.16 -7.21 14.27
CA ALA A 205 -13.43 -6.82 13.64
C ALA A 205 -14.31 -8.05 13.30
N CYS A 206 -13.71 -9.10 12.74
CA CYS A 206 -14.42 -10.35 12.47
C CYS A 206 -14.90 -11.03 13.76
N ALA A 207 -14.09 -10.99 14.82
CA ALA A 207 -14.44 -11.54 16.12
C ALA A 207 -15.58 -10.79 16.80
N ALA A 208 -15.61 -9.45 16.66
CA ALA A 208 -16.71 -8.63 17.14
C ALA A 208 -18.04 -8.99 16.44
N LEU A 209 -18.02 -9.22 15.13
CA LEU A 209 -19.20 -9.66 14.36
C LEU A 209 -19.69 -11.06 14.74
N LEU A 210 -18.76 -11.98 15.00
CA LEU A 210 -19.08 -13.37 15.35
C LEU A 210 -19.34 -13.58 16.86
N ASN A 211 -19.07 -12.56 17.68
CA ASN A 211 -19.11 -12.61 19.14
C ASN A 211 -18.22 -13.73 19.73
N VAL A 212 -17.01 -13.90 19.19
CA VAL A 212 -15.99 -14.89 19.61
C VAL A 212 -14.70 -14.17 20.01
N SER A 213 -13.78 -14.83 20.74
CA SER A 213 -12.44 -14.27 20.99
C SER A 213 -11.62 -14.17 19.69
N HIS A 214 -11.02 -13.00 19.45
CA HIS A 214 -10.23 -12.72 18.24
C HIS A 214 -9.01 -13.63 18.07
N VAL A 215 -8.47 -14.20 19.17
CA VAL A 215 -7.33 -15.13 19.14
C VAL A 215 -7.63 -16.37 18.28
N TYR A 216 -8.87 -16.85 18.28
CA TYR A 216 -9.27 -17.99 17.45
C TYR A 216 -9.51 -17.62 15.98
N VAL A 217 -9.74 -16.34 15.69
CA VAL A 217 -10.00 -15.82 14.34
C VAL A 217 -8.68 -15.57 13.58
N ILE A 218 -7.60 -15.23 14.28
CA ILE A 218 -6.27 -14.95 13.69
C ILE A 218 -5.79 -16.02 12.69
N PRO A 219 -5.78 -17.33 13.02
CA PRO A 219 -5.32 -18.34 12.09
C PRO A 219 -6.19 -18.44 10.84
N ALA A 220 -7.52 -18.43 11.02
CA ALA A 220 -8.47 -18.53 9.92
C ALA A 220 -8.34 -17.32 8.98
N PHE A 221 -8.34 -16.10 9.54
CA PHE A 221 -8.20 -14.87 8.78
C PHE A 221 -6.89 -14.84 7.98
N THR A 222 -5.76 -15.15 8.63
CA THR A 222 -4.44 -15.08 8.00
C THR A 222 -4.30 -16.10 6.87
N TRP A 223 -4.62 -17.37 7.12
CA TRP A 223 -4.37 -18.44 6.16
C TRP A 223 -5.35 -18.41 4.99
N ILE A 224 -6.62 -18.08 5.21
CA ILE A 224 -7.61 -17.96 4.11
C ILE A 224 -7.19 -16.85 3.15
N LEU A 225 -6.82 -15.67 3.67
CA LEU A 225 -6.42 -14.55 2.83
C LEU A 225 -5.05 -14.76 2.17
N THR A 226 -4.12 -15.40 2.88
CA THR A 226 -2.81 -15.78 2.30
C THR A 226 -2.99 -16.76 1.15
N LEU A 227 -3.81 -17.80 1.34
CA LEU A 227 -4.12 -18.77 0.27
C LEU A 227 -4.80 -18.09 -0.91
N ALA A 228 -5.70 -17.14 -0.67
CA ALA A 228 -6.27 -16.32 -1.73
C ALA A 228 -5.17 -15.59 -2.52
N ILE A 229 -4.26 -14.89 -1.85
CA ILE A 229 -3.15 -14.15 -2.50
C ILE A 229 -2.22 -15.07 -3.29
N LEU A 230 -1.92 -16.26 -2.77
CA LEU A 230 -1.01 -17.20 -3.42
C LEU A 230 -1.67 -17.87 -4.64
N LEU A 231 -2.90 -18.36 -4.50
CA LEU A 231 -3.59 -19.20 -5.50
C LEU A 231 -4.42 -18.38 -6.52
N ALA A 232 -5.07 -17.30 -6.08
CA ALA A 232 -6.07 -16.57 -6.86
C ALA A 232 -5.58 -15.21 -7.35
N HIS A 233 -4.26 -15.03 -7.52
CA HIS A 233 -3.66 -13.74 -7.87
C HIS A 233 -4.28 -13.09 -9.13
N SER A 234 -4.58 -13.90 -10.15
CA SER A 234 -5.25 -13.45 -11.40
C SER A 234 -6.68 -12.94 -11.19
N VAL A 235 -7.38 -13.44 -10.17
CA VAL A 235 -8.75 -13.05 -9.82
C VAL A 235 -8.77 -11.89 -8.82
N ILE A 236 -7.75 -11.77 -7.98
CA ILE A 236 -7.66 -10.75 -6.94
C ILE A 236 -7.56 -9.35 -7.52
N GLN A 237 -6.88 -9.14 -8.64
CA GLN A 237 -6.71 -7.81 -9.22
C GLN A 237 -8.06 -7.14 -9.63
N PRO A 238 -8.95 -7.79 -10.40
CA PRO A 238 -10.26 -7.19 -10.70
C PRO A 238 -11.17 -7.13 -9.46
N VAL A 239 -11.13 -8.13 -8.58
CA VAL A 239 -11.96 -8.17 -7.36
C VAL A 239 -11.57 -7.07 -6.38
N THR A 240 -10.29 -6.82 -6.17
CA THR A 240 -9.81 -5.74 -5.30
C THR A 240 -10.21 -4.37 -5.83
N SER A 241 -10.26 -4.15 -7.14
CA SER A 241 -10.76 -2.88 -7.69
C SER A 241 -12.24 -2.63 -7.36
N VAL A 242 -13.09 -3.66 -7.41
CA VAL A 242 -14.52 -3.53 -7.07
C VAL A 242 -14.69 -3.36 -5.56
N LEU A 243 -13.99 -4.17 -4.77
CA LEU A 243 -14.07 -4.10 -3.31
C LEU A 243 -13.49 -2.80 -2.74
N THR A 244 -12.48 -2.20 -3.40
CA THR A 244 -11.94 -0.90 -2.98
C THR A 244 -12.92 0.24 -3.25
N PHE A 245 -13.65 0.19 -4.36
CA PHE A 245 -14.77 1.10 -4.62
C PHE A 245 -15.88 0.96 -3.57
N LEU A 246 -16.28 -0.28 -3.27
CA LEU A 246 -17.28 -0.57 -2.24
C LEU A 246 -16.82 -0.11 -0.84
N LYS A 247 -15.56 -0.39 -0.48
CA LYS A 247 -14.92 0.10 0.76
C LYS A 247 -15.01 1.62 0.83
N GLY A 248 -14.72 2.33 -0.26
CA GLY A 248 -14.79 3.79 -0.32
C GLY A 248 -16.19 4.34 -0.06
N ILE A 249 -17.22 3.73 -0.66
CA ILE A 249 -18.63 4.12 -0.41
C ILE A 249 -19.04 3.83 1.03
N LEU A 250 -18.76 2.62 1.52
CA LEU A 250 -19.10 2.22 2.89
C LEU A 250 -18.45 3.13 3.91
N LEU A 251 -17.19 3.50 3.69
CA LEU A 251 -16.48 4.44 4.56
C LEU A 251 -17.19 5.80 4.64
N ILE A 252 -17.57 6.38 3.50
CA ILE A 252 -18.24 7.69 3.47
C ILE A 252 -19.56 7.62 4.26
N ILE A 253 -20.33 6.55 4.06
CA ILE A 253 -21.59 6.33 4.78
C ILE A 253 -21.33 6.19 6.28
N THR A 254 -20.38 5.34 6.68
CA THR A 254 -20.04 5.10 8.08
C THR A 254 -19.58 6.38 8.76
N VAL A 255 -18.67 7.15 8.15
CA VAL A 255 -18.19 8.42 8.71
C VAL A 255 -19.34 9.42 8.84
N ALA A 256 -20.21 9.54 7.83
CA ALA A 256 -21.34 10.47 7.87
C ALA A 256 -22.35 10.12 8.98
N VAL A 257 -22.70 8.85 9.13
CA VAL A 257 -23.63 8.39 10.17
C VAL A 257 -23.02 8.55 11.56
N THR A 258 -21.77 8.14 11.77
CA THR A 258 -21.09 8.29 13.05
C THR A 258 -20.91 9.76 13.42
N PHE A 259 -20.68 10.64 12.44
CA PHE A 259 -20.64 12.09 12.66
C PHE A 259 -21.98 12.63 13.19
N VAL A 260 -23.10 12.23 12.59
CA VAL A 260 -24.44 12.62 13.08
C VAL A 260 -24.66 12.14 14.51
N VAL A 261 -24.34 10.88 14.80
CA VAL A 261 -24.45 10.33 16.17
C VAL A 261 -23.55 11.10 17.15
N GLY A 262 -22.30 11.42 16.76
CA GLY A 262 -21.39 12.19 17.60
C GLY A 262 -21.89 13.61 17.88
N SER A 263 -22.52 14.26 16.89
CA SER A 263 -23.10 15.59 17.06
C SER A 263 -24.26 15.63 18.05
N GLU A 264 -25.02 14.53 18.17
CA GLU A 264 -26.12 14.39 19.14
C GLU A 264 -25.62 14.08 20.55
N VAL A 265 -24.55 13.29 20.68
CA VAL A 265 -23.99 12.90 21.99
C VAL A 265 -23.26 14.06 22.67
N GLY A 266 -22.46 14.81 21.91
CA GLY A 266 -21.89 16.08 22.37
C GLY A 266 -20.95 16.01 23.58
N GLN A 267 -20.13 14.96 23.73
CA GLN A 267 -19.13 14.91 24.81
C GLN A 267 -18.09 16.04 24.68
N GLN A 268 -17.64 16.57 25.83
CA GLN A 268 -16.60 17.60 25.88
C GLN A 268 -15.21 16.97 25.69
N SER A 269 -14.50 17.39 24.64
CA SER A 269 -13.11 16.98 24.39
C SER A 269 -12.14 17.97 25.04
N SER A 270 -11.19 17.45 25.82
CA SER A 270 -10.03 18.19 26.32
C SER A 270 -8.89 18.14 25.29
N SER A 271 -8.04 19.18 25.27
CA SER A 271 -6.89 19.26 24.37
C SER A 271 -5.63 19.59 25.15
N ASP A 272 -4.59 18.78 25.00
CA ASP A 272 -3.27 18.96 25.60
C ASP A 272 -2.17 18.87 24.52
N PHE A 273 -1.46 19.98 24.32
CA PHE A 273 -0.35 20.05 23.36
C PHE A 273 0.90 19.28 23.81
N SER A 274 1.03 18.99 25.11
CA SER A 274 2.19 18.27 25.64
C SER A 274 2.29 16.83 25.09
N GLN A 275 1.14 16.25 24.72
CA GLN A 275 1.01 14.88 24.23
C GLN A 275 0.87 14.80 22.69
N MET A 276 1.24 15.85 21.96
CA MET A 276 1.06 15.92 20.49
C MET A 276 1.91 14.90 19.71
N GLY A 277 2.98 14.36 20.31
CA GLY A 277 3.95 13.50 19.61
C GLY A 277 3.39 12.15 19.13
N LYS A 278 2.56 11.46 19.93
CA LYS A 278 1.90 10.21 19.52
C LYS A 278 0.93 10.42 18.34
N PRO A 279 -0.02 11.39 18.39
CA PRO A 279 -0.84 11.75 17.22
C PRO A 279 -0.04 12.13 15.98
N PHE A 280 1.13 12.76 16.16
CA PHE A 280 2.02 13.11 15.05
C PHE A 280 2.56 11.85 14.35
N LEU A 281 3.15 10.91 15.10
CA LEU A 281 3.65 9.64 14.54
C LEU A 281 2.53 8.86 13.86
N MET A 282 1.40 8.68 14.55
CA MET A 282 0.24 7.98 14.00
C MET A 282 -0.33 8.69 12.76
N GLY A 283 -0.28 10.03 12.73
CA GLY A 283 -0.65 10.84 11.58
C GLY A 283 0.23 10.57 10.35
N THR A 284 1.54 10.37 10.54
CA THR A 284 2.45 10.02 9.44
C THR A 284 2.13 8.64 8.84
N VAL A 285 1.74 7.68 9.68
CA VAL A 285 1.31 6.35 9.26
C VAL A 285 -0.04 6.42 8.54
N ALA A 286 -1.01 7.16 9.10
CA ALA A 286 -2.37 7.22 8.59
C ALA A 286 -2.53 8.01 7.27
N LEU A 287 -1.61 8.93 6.96
CA LEU A 287 -1.55 9.61 5.65
C LEU A 287 -0.49 9.00 4.71
N GLY A 288 0.31 8.05 5.19
CA GLY A 288 1.45 7.50 4.49
C GLY A 288 1.14 6.30 3.59
N GLY A 289 2.21 5.69 3.07
CA GLY A 289 2.14 4.41 2.35
C GLY A 289 1.73 4.49 0.88
N ILE A 290 1.25 5.65 0.39
CA ILE A 290 0.85 5.80 -1.02
C ILE A 290 2.01 5.58 -2.00
N VAL A 291 3.23 5.99 -1.62
CA VAL A 291 4.45 5.80 -2.43
C VAL A 291 4.74 4.33 -2.76
N ASN A 292 4.28 3.39 -1.91
CA ASN A 292 4.43 1.96 -2.11
C ASN A 292 3.51 1.39 -3.21
N VAL A 293 2.43 2.09 -3.53
CA VAL A 293 1.43 1.64 -4.51
C VAL A 293 1.46 2.51 -5.78
N MET A 294 2.02 3.71 -5.71
CA MET A 294 2.14 4.62 -6.85
C MET A 294 2.84 4.02 -8.08
N PRO A 295 3.93 3.21 -7.99
CA PRO A 295 4.53 2.60 -9.18
C PRO A 295 3.56 1.67 -9.92
N LEU A 296 2.81 0.85 -9.18
CA LEU A 296 1.79 -0.03 -9.74
C LEU A 296 0.68 0.77 -10.43
N LEU A 297 0.21 1.86 -9.82
CA LEU A 297 -0.80 2.73 -10.40
C LEU A 297 -0.30 3.47 -11.64
N PHE A 298 0.95 3.92 -11.61
CA PHE A 298 1.57 4.66 -12.70
C PHE A 298 1.75 3.79 -13.95
N SER A 299 1.94 2.47 -13.78
CA SER A 299 2.06 1.53 -14.90
C SER A 299 0.83 1.48 -15.83
N GLN A 300 -0.35 1.90 -15.34
CA GLN A 300 -1.60 1.88 -16.11
C GLN A 300 -1.79 3.12 -17.01
N ILE A 301 -0.86 4.07 -16.96
CA ILE A 301 -0.97 5.38 -17.60
C ILE A 301 0.11 5.52 -18.67
N SER A 302 -0.23 6.15 -19.79
CA SER A 302 0.76 6.42 -20.84
C SER A 302 1.62 7.64 -20.51
N HIS A 303 2.83 7.67 -21.06
CA HIS A 303 3.84 8.69 -20.80
C HIS A 303 3.54 10.03 -21.52
N ASP A 304 2.38 10.61 -21.22
CA ASP A 304 1.89 11.89 -21.75
C ASP A 304 1.67 12.90 -20.62
N ARG A 305 2.00 14.17 -20.89
CA ARG A 305 1.93 15.27 -19.91
C ARG A 305 0.53 15.43 -19.33
N THR A 306 -0.50 15.33 -20.17
CA THR A 306 -1.89 15.50 -19.73
C THR A 306 -2.30 14.35 -18.82
N GLN A 307 -1.93 13.12 -19.18
CA GLN A 307 -2.29 11.96 -18.38
C GLN A 307 -1.58 11.90 -17.04
N ILE A 308 -0.30 12.23 -17.01
CA ILE A 308 0.50 12.34 -15.78
C ILE A 308 -0.06 13.43 -14.87
N LEU A 309 -0.50 14.56 -15.42
CA LEU A 309 -1.13 15.63 -14.64
C LEU A 309 -2.45 15.16 -13.99
N TRP A 310 -3.31 14.46 -14.73
CA TRP A 310 -4.57 13.91 -14.20
C TRP A 310 -4.33 12.81 -13.17
N PHE A 311 -3.34 11.95 -13.39
CA PHE A 311 -2.90 10.97 -12.41
C PHE A 311 -2.49 11.64 -11.09
N ARG A 312 -1.59 12.65 -11.17
CA ARG A 312 -1.15 13.38 -9.99
C ARG A 312 -2.32 14.03 -9.26
N ARG A 313 -3.29 14.61 -9.98
CA ARG A 313 -4.52 15.17 -9.40
C ARG A 313 -5.40 14.11 -8.75
N ALA A 314 -5.52 12.93 -9.34
CA ALA A 314 -6.29 11.83 -8.78
C ALA A 314 -5.69 11.35 -7.44
N VAL A 315 -4.36 11.17 -7.38
CA VAL A 315 -3.67 10.76 -6.14
C VAL A 315 -3.76 11.86 -5.07
N LEU A 316 -3.52 13.13 -5.44
CA LEU A 316 -3.67 14.25 -4.49
C LEU A 316 -5.12 14.43 -4.00
N GLY A 317 -6.10 14.23 -4.87
CA GLY A 317 -7.52 14.23 -4.49
C GLY A 317 -7.86 13.11 -3.53
N GLY A 318 -7.28 11.91 -3.74
CA GLY A 318 -7.40 10.78 -2.82
C GLY A 318 -6.83 11.12 -1.45
N LEU A 319 -5.60 11.66 -1.39
CA LEU A 319 -4.98 12.12 -0.14
C LEU A 319 -5.86 13.16 0.59
N ALA A 320 -6.34 14.18 -0.12
CA ALA A 320 -7.19 15.22 0.48
C ALA A 320 -8.49 14.64 1.06
N THR A 321 -9.11 13.69 0.35
CA THR A 321 -10.32 12.99 0.82
C THR A 321 -10.02 12.17 2.06
N CYS A 322 -8.90 11.45 2.09
CA CYS A 322 -8.48 10.71 3.28
C CYS A 322 -8.23 11.61 4.48
N THR A 323 -7.59 12.76 4.27
CA THR A 323 -7.37 13.73 5.34
C THR A 323 -8.70 14.21 5.92
N LEU A 324 -9.66 14.58 5.07
CA LEU A 324 -10.99 15.00 5.52
C LEU A 324 -11.72 13.90 6.29
N LEU A 325 -11.74 12.68 5.76
CA LEU A 325 -12.43 11.55 6.39
C LEU A 325 -11.79 11.16 7.73
N ASN A 326 -10.45 11.17 7.83
CA ASN A 326 -9.75 10.89 9.09
C ASN A 326 -10.05 11.96 10.17
N VAL A 327 -10.11 13.24 9.78
CA VAL A 327 -10.46 14.33 10.71
C VAL A 327 -11.91 14.18 11.20
N LEU A 328 -12.85 13.94 10.28
CA LEU A 328 -14.26 13.73 10.63
C LEU A 328 -14.45 12.49 11.51
N TRP A 329 -13.72 11.41 11.22
CA TRP A 329 -13.74 10.19 12.00
C TRP A 329 -13.23 10.41 13.43
N CYS A 330 -12.06 11.04 13.59
CA CYS A 330 -11.49 11.34 14.90
C CYS A 330 -12.41 12.24 15.72
N TRP A 331 -12.98 13.27 15.08
CA TRP A 331 -13.97 14.14 15.71
C TRP A 331 -15.19 13.35 16.19
N ALA A 332 -15.77 12.51 15.34
CA ALA A 332 -16.97 11.75 15.68
C ALA A 332 -16.71 10.76 16.83
N VAL A 333 -15.56 10.08 16.84
CA VAL A 333 -15.19 9.15 17.91
C VAL A 333 -14.98 9.88 19.25
N LEU A 334 -14.27 11.01 19.26
CA LEU A 334 -14.05 11.80 20.47
C LEU A 334 -15.35 12.36 21.08
N HIS A 335 -16.36 12.61 20.25
CA HIS A 335 -17.65 13.11 20.71
C HIS A 335 -18.60 12.00 21.22
N ILE A 336 -18.26 10.71 20.98
CA ILE A 336 -19.05 9.55 21.45
C ILE A 336 -18.35 8.83 22.60
N VAL A 337 -17.03 8.67 22.54
CA VAL A 337 -16.23 7.85 23.46
C VAL A 337 -15.44 8.76 24.42
N PRO A 338 -15.54 8.54 25.75
CA PRO A 338 -14.73 9.28 26.72
C PRO A 338 -13.23 9.12 26.47
N GLN A 339 -12.48 10.24 26.56
CA GLN A 339 -11.03 10.25 26.40
C GLN A 339 -10.31 9.47 27.50
N THR A 340 -10.63 9.75 28.77
CA THR A 340 -10.02 9.12 29.95
C THR A 340 -11.10 8.63 30.92
N SER A 341 -10.79 7.58 31.68
CA SER A 341 -11.72 6.95 32.64
C SER A 341 -12.09 7.85 33.84
N SER A 342 -11.45 9.01 34.00
CA SER A 342 -11.65 9.92 35.14
C SER A 342 -12.40 11.23 34.81
N ALA A 343 -12.71 11.48 33.52
CA ALA A 343 -13.31 12.74 33.08
C ALA A 343 -14.75 12.98 33.60
N GLU A 344 -15.41 11.97 34.17
CA GLU A 344 -16.77 12.08 34.74
C GLU A 344 -16.79 12.50 36.23
N ALA A 345 -15.64 12.70 36.88
CA ALA A 345 -15.55 13.10 38.29
C ALA A 345 -15.31 14.62 38.53
N ALA A 346 -15.13 15.41 37.47
CA ALA A 346 -14.79 16.83 37.59
C ALA A 346 -16.01 17.74 37.27
N THR A 347 -17.08 17.62 38.05
CA THR A 347 -18.01 18.73 38.26
C THR A 347 -18.11 19.01 39.76
N PRO A 348 -17.29 19.91 40.33
CA PRO A 348 -17.48 20.38 41.69
C PRO A 348 -18.59 21.43 41.69
N THR A 349 -19.85 21.02 41.50
CA THR A 349 -20.98 21.85 41.93
C THR A 349 -21.14 21.69 43.43
N ASN A 350 -20.49 22.59 44.15
CA ASN A 350 -20.84 22.96 45.52
C ASN A 350 -22.35 23.29 45.57
N SER A 351 -23.18 22.33 45.93
CA SER A 351 -24.49 22.61 46.50
C SER A 351 -24.88 21.49 47.46
N SER A 352 -24.73 21.80 48.74
CA SER A 352 -25.27 21.05 49.86
C SER A 352 -26.79 20.88 49.71
N SER A 353 -27.23 19.66 49.40
CA SER A 353 -28.57 19.16 49.74
C SER A 353 -28.63 17.63 49.62
N PRO A 354 -29.05 16.89 50.65
CA PRO A 354 -29.22 15.45 50.57
C PRO A 354 -30.57 15.16 49.88
N ARG A 355 -30.54 14.62 48.65
CA ARG A 355 -31.73 14.10 47.94
C ARG A 355 -31.55 12.59 47.75
N PRO A 356 -32.59 11.75 47.92
CA PRO A 356 -32.46 10.30 48.03
C PRO A 356 -31.99 9.67 46.70
N PRO A 357 -31.45 8.44 46.75
CA PRO A 357 -30.78 7.83 45.61
C PRO A 357 -31.80 7.53 44.52
N SER A 358 -31.71 8.26 43.41
CA SER A 358 -32.36 7.88 42.16
C SER A 358 -31.54 6.79 41.50
N ASP A 359 -32.19 5.66 41.22
CA ASP A 359 -31.72 4.51 40.43
C ASP A 359 -31.26 4.89 39.01
N HIS A 360 -30.15 5.62 38.90
CA HIS A 360 -29.36 5.63 37.69
C HIS A 360 -28.36 4.48 37.81
N ALA A 361 -28.64 3.42 37.04
CA ALA A 361 -27.83 2.23 36.91
C ALA A 361 -26.32 2.54 36.89
N HIS A 362 -25.66 2.32 38.03
CA HIS A 362 -24.21 2.26 38.13
C HIS A 362 -23.72 0.98 37.44
N LEU A 363 -23.29 1.06 36.18
CA LEU A 363 -22.60 0.00 35.42
C LEU A 363 -22.06 0.53 34.07
N PRO A 364 -20.89 0.10 33.57
CA PRO A 364 -19.55 0.11 34.17
C PRO A 364 -18.71 1.32 33.68
N SER A 365 -17.92 1.90 34.58
CA SER A 365 -17.03 3.06 34.40
C SER A 365 -15.70 2.76 33.67
N ASN A 366 -15.64 1.72 32.83
CA ASN A 366 -14.35 1.17 32.32
C ASN A 366 -14.21 1.23 30.78
N ILE A 367 -14.94 2.10 30.08
CA ILE A 367 -14.80 2.23 28.61
C ILE A 367 -14.30 3.64 28.29
N SER A 368 -13.00 3.75 28.02
CA SER A 368 -12.34 4.96 27.55
C SER A 368 -11.39 4.66 26.41
N LEU A 369 -11.01 5.68 25.64
CA LEU A 369 -10.01 5.54 24.57
C LEU A 369 -8.63 5.16 25.14
N GLU A 370 -8.25 5.70 26.30
CA GLU A 370 -7.02 5.35 27.00
C GLU A 370 -6.96 3.85 27.39
N ASP A 371 -8.07 3.29 27.87
CA ASP A 371 -8.13 1.88 28.24
C ASP A 371 -8.01 0.97 27.01
N SER A 372 -8.61 1.37 25.88
CA SER A 372 -8.44 0.67 24.60
C SER A 372 -7.02 0.80 24.04
N GLU A 373 -6.32 1.92 24.25
CA GLU A 373 -4.89 2.05 23.90
C GLU A 373 -4.05 1.01 24.65
N LYS A 374 -4.24 0.91 25.96
CA LYS A 374 -3.51 -0.04 26.82
C LYS A 374 -3.86 -1.49 26.51
N ALA A 375 -5.10 -1.75 26.06
CA ALA A 375 -5.53 -3.07 25.65
C ALA A 375 -5.04 -3.46 24.23
N GLY A 376 -4.54 -2.49 23.46
CA GLY A 376 -4.15 -2.68 22.06
C GLY A 376 -5.33 -2.80 21.10
N GLU A 377 -6.53 -2.39 21.51
CA GLU A 377 -7.76 -2.54 20.72
C GLU A 377 -7.89 -1.44 19.65
N ILE A 378 -8.53 -1.75 18.52
CA ILE A 378 -8.97 -0.72 17.56
C ILE A 378 -10.03 0.22 18.19
N ALA A 379 -10.01 1.52 17.81
CA ALA A 379 -10.91 2.56 18.35
C ALA A 379 -12.40 2.25 18.23
N THR A 380 -12.76 1.33 17.33
CA THR A 380 -14.14 1.00 17.01
C THR A 380 -14.74 0.01 18.00
N ILE A 381 -13.93 -0.74 18.74
CA ILE A 381 -14.41 -1.62 19.81
C ILE A 381 -15.07 -0.81 20.94
N PRO A 382 -14.42 0.18 21.59
CA PRO A 382 -15.08 0.98 22.61
C PRO A 382 -16.26 1.79 22.06
N LEU A 383 -16.15 2.29 20.82
CA LEU A 383 -17.22 3.02 20.14
C LEU A 383 -18.49 2.17 19.99
N THR A 384 -18.35 0.96 19.44
CA THR A 384 -19.50 0.08 19.19
C THR A 384 -20.09 -0.46 20.49
N LYS A 385 -19.25 -0.75 21.50
CA LYS A 385 -19.71 -1.09 22.85
C LYS A 385 -20.58 0.02 23.46
N ILE A 386 -20.15 1.29 23.37
CA ILE A 386 -20.91 2.43 23.89
C ILE A 386 -22.22 2.64 23.12
N ILE A 387 -22.21 2.55 21.79
CA ILE A 387 -23.42 2.69 20.98
C ILE A 387 -24.45 1.64 21.36
N VAL A 388 -24.05 0.36 21.48
CA VAL A 388 -24.97 -0.74 21.82
C VAL A 388 -25.49 -0.61 23.26
N GLN A 389 -24.62 -0.25 24.22
CA GLN A 389 -24.99 -0.20 25.64
C GLN A 389 -25.76 1.05 26.03
N ARG A 390 -25.37 2.23 25.52
CA ARG A 390 -25.90 3.54 25.94
C ARG A 390 -26.86 4.16 24.94
N TYR A 391 -26.78 3.81 23.65
CA TYR A 391 -27.56 4.43 22.58
C TYR A 391 -28.25 3.41 21.69
N HIS A 392 -29.12 2.58 22.29
CA HIS A 392 -29.76 1.45 21.63
C HIS A 392 -30.51 1.82 20.33
N THR A 393 -30.98 3.05 20.16
CA THR A 393 -31.59 3.54 18.90
C THR A 393 -30.65 3.44 17.70
N TYR A 394 -29.34 3.49 17.93
CA TYR A 394 -28.28 3.46 16.91
C TYR A 394 -27.54 2.11 16.85
N TRP A 395 -28.11 1.02 17.38
CA TRP A 395 -27.46 -0.31 17.37
C TRP A 395 -27.01 -0.75 15.96
N TRP A 396 -27.80 -0.44 14.93
CA TRP A 396 -27.51 -0.75 13.53
C TRP A 396 -26.26 0.00 13.01
N VAL A 397 -25.92 1.14 13.61
CA VAL A 397 -24.70 1.91 13.30
C VAL A 397 -23.48 1.15 13.78
N ALA A 398 -23.56 0.52 14.96
CA ALA A 398 -22.46 -0.30 15.47
C ALA A 398 -22.19 -1.51 14.56
N GLU A 399 -23.24 -2.19 14.10
CA GLU A 399 -23.13 -3.28 13.13
C GLU A 399 -22.54 -2.79 11.80
N LEU A 400 -23.01 -1.66 11.27
CA LEU A 400 -22.49 -1.06 10.04
C LEU A 400 -20.98 -0.74 10.16
N ILE A 401 -20.55 -0.18 11.29
CA ILE A 401 -19.14 0.10 11.57
C ILE A 401 -18.32 -1.20 11.55
N GLN A 402 -18.75 -2.25 12.24
CA GLN A 402 -18.01 -3.51 12.29
C GLN A 402 -17.93 -4.20 10.91
N VAL A 403 -19.03 -4.26 10.18
CA VAL A 403 -19.07 -4.80 8.81
C VAL A 403 -18.14 -4.01 7.89
N PHE A 404 -18.17 -2.68 7.96
CA PHE A 404 -17.28 -1.82 7.20
C PHE A 404 -15.80 -2.14 7.49
N ILE A 405 -15.41 -2.27 8.76
CA ILE A 405 -14.01 -2.52 9.14
C ILE A 405 -13.56 -3.90 8.67
N ALA A 406 -14.38 -4.93 8.88
CA ALA A 406 -14.05 -6.29 8.46
C ALA A 406 -13.81 -6.36 6.94
N ILE A 407 -14.68 -5.75 6.13
CA ILE A 407 -14.52 -5.66 4.67
C ILE A 407 -13.28 -4.80 4.34
N SER A 408 -13.15 -3.63 4.94
CA SER A 408 -12.07 -2.67 4.67
C SER A 408 -10.68 -3.25 4.92
N VAL A 409 -10.49 -3.90 6.07
CA VAL A 409 -9.21 -4.52 6.46
C VAL A 409 -8.90 -5.72 5.55
N THR A 410 -9.89 -6.55 5.24
CA THR A 410 -9.73 -7.68 4.32
C THR A 410 -9.23 -7.22 2.95
N VAL A 411 -9.86 -6.19 2.38
CA VAL A 411 -9.47 -5.62 1.09
C VAL A 411 -8.05 -5.06 1.14
N SER A 412 -7.72 -4.35 2.23
CA SER A 412 -6.42 -3.72 2.40
C SER A 412 -5.31 -4.77 2.56
N PHE A 413 -5.58 -5.88 3.25
CA PHE A 413 -4.68 -7.03 3.35
C PHE A 413 -4.44 -7.68 1.98
N LEU A 414 -5.49 -7.88 1.17
CA LEU A 414 -5.34 -8.44 -0.18
C LEU A 414 -4.48 -7.55 -1.08
N VAL A 415 -4.70 -6.23 -1.05
CA VAL A 415 -3.94 -5.27 -1.87
C VAL A 415 -2.47 -5.22 -1.43
N MET A 416 -2.22 -5.00 -0.14
CA MET A 416 -0.84 -4.89 0.37
C MET A 416 -0.09 -6.22 0.33
N GLY A 417 -0.77 -7.34 0.60
CA GLY A 417 -0.20 -8.68 0.48
C GLY A 417 0.14 -9.04 -0.97
N SER A 418 -0.67 -8.60 -1.95
CA SER A 418 -0.34 -8.76 -3.37
C SER A 418 0.88 -7.92 -3.78
N ALA A 419 0.97 -6.67 -3.29
CA ALA A 419 2.14 -5.82 -3.52
C ALA A 419 3.42 -6.41 -2.88
N MET A 420 3.32 -6.96 -1.68
CA MET A 420 4.42 -7.67 -1.02
C MET A 420 4.87 -8.89 -1.83
N LYS A 421 3.92 -9.73 -2.30
CA LYS A 421 4.22 -10.89 -3.15
C LYS A 421 4.97 -10.48 -4.42
N HIS A 422 4.49 -9.45 -5.13
CA HIS A 422 5.18 -8.94 -6.32
C HIS A 422 6.59 -8.42 -6.03
N THR A 423 6.76 -7.75 -4.89
CA THR A 423 8.08 -7.25 -4.45
C THR A 423 9.03 -8.40 -4.15
N LEU A 424 8.56 -9.44 -3.46
CA LEU A 424 9.32 -10.66 -3.18
C LEU A 424 9.67 -11.42 -4.46
N ASP A 425 8.73 -11.56 -5.40
CA ASP A 425 8.98 -12.21 -6.70
C ASP A 425 10.06 -11.46 -7.50
N GLY A 426 10.03 -10.13 -7.45
CA GLY A 426 11.06 -9.26 -8.02
C GLY A 426 12.43 -9.49 -7.37
N LEU A 427 12.49 -9.48 -6.05
CA LEU A 427 13.72 -9.71 -5.27
C LEU A 427 14.32 -11.10 -5.52
N VAL A 428 13.48 -12.15 -5.48
CA VAL A 428 13.90 -13.52 -5.78
C VAL A 428 14.43 -13.63 -7.21
N SER A 429 13.76 -12.99 -8.19
CA SER A 429 14.22 -13.02 -9.58
C SER A 429 15.55 -12.31 -9.79
N SER A 430 15.78 -11.18 -9.12
CA SER A 430 17.03 -10.44 -9.14
C SER A 430 18.18 -11.24 -8.52
N LEU A 431 17.95 -11.80 -7.33
CA LEU A 431 18.94 -12.65 -6.64
C LEU A 431 19.26 -13.93 -7.43
N TRP A 432 18.25 -14.53 -8.07
CA TRP A 432 18.45 -15.71 -8.92
C TRP A 432 19.33 -15.39 -10.13
N ALA A 433 19.08 -14.27 -10.81
CA ALA A 433 19.90 -13.81 -11.94
C ALA A 433 21.34 -13.48 -11.51
N TRP A 434 21.53 -12.85 -10.34
CA TRP A 434 22.85 -12.41 -9.88
C TRP A 434 23.72 -13.53 -9.31
N ARG A 435 23.15 -14.48 -8.53
CA ARG A 435 23.93 -15.54 -7.85
C ARG A 435 23.82 -16.93 -8.46
N LEU A 436 22.70 -17.25 -9.12
CA LEU A 436 22.37 -18.63 -9.48
C LEU A 436 22.39 -18.92 -10.98
N GLN A 437 22.67 -17.95 -11.86
CA GLN A 437 22.78 -18.22 -13.30
C GLN A 437 23.79 -19.33 -13.59
N GLY A 438 24.98 -19.29 -12.97
CA GLY A 438 26.00 -20.33 -13.14
C GLY A 438 25.64 -21.70 -12.54
N LEU A 439 24.86 -21.75 -11.46
CA LEU A 439 24.39 -23.00 -10.86
C LEU A 439 23.18 -23.60 -11.59
N THR A 440 22.34 -22.75 -12.19
CA THR A 440 21.17 -23.18 -12.97
C THR A 440 21.62 -23.82 -14.27
N GLU A 441 22.63 -23.27 -14.96
CA GLU A 441 23.23 -23.89 -16.14
C GLU A 441 23.87 -25.27 -15.82
N VAL A 442 24.46 -25.43 -14.65
CA VAL A 442 25.02 -26.72 -14.19
C VAL A 442 23.91 -27.71 -13.83
N TRP A 443 22.83 -27.24 -13.20
CA TRP A 443 21.70 -28.08 -12.80
C TRP A 443 20.82 -28.51 -13.98
N GLU A 444 20.59 -27.62 -14.96
CA GLU A 444 19.90 -27.92 -16.22
C GLU A 444 20.71 -28.89 -17.08
N ARG A 445 22.05 -28.84 -17.03
CA ARG A 445 22.92 -29.85 -17.65
C ARG A 445 22.86 -31.22 -16.94
N LEU A 446 22.61 -31.26 -15.64
CA LEU A 446 22.54 -32.52 -14.89
C LEU A 446 21.18 -33.23 -14.99
N PHE A 447 20.07 -32.50 -15.20
CA PHE A 447 18.71 -33.09 -15.21
C PHE A 447 17.82 -32.53 -16.34
N PRO A 448 18.05 -32.95 -17.60
CA PRO A 448 17.34 -32.41 -18.77
C PRO A 448 15.86 -32.86 -18.89
N ASN A 449 15.44 -33.92 -18.19
CA ASN A 449 14.11 -34.52 -18.39
C ASN A 449 13.00 -34.05 -17.42
N HIS A 450 13.26 -33.12 -16.51
CA HIS A 450 12.28 -32.70 -15.47
C HIS A 450 11.53 -31.40 -15.79
N HIS A 451 11.31 -31.10 -17.08
CA HIS A 451 10.74 -29.81 -17.52
C HIS A 451 9.22 -29.62 -17.31
N HIS A 452 8.46 -30.60 -16.80
CA HIS A 452 7.00 -30.55 -16.95
C HIS A 452 6.12 -30.30 -15.72
N ILE A 453 6.63 -30.09 -14.49
CA ILE A 453 5.69 -29.92 -13.34
C ILE A 453 5.93 -28.71 -12.42
N CYS A 454 7.14 -28.18 -12.27
CA CYS A 454 7.35 -26.87 -11.62
C CYS A 454 8.79 -26.42 -11.86
N SER A 455 8.99 -25.25 -12.47
CA SER A 455 10.31 -24.62 -12.49
C SER A 455 10.78 -24.39 -11.05
N ALA A 456 12.00 -24.81 -10.69
CA ALA A 456 12.58 -24.60 -9.36
C ALA A 456 12.47 -23.13 -8.90
N ARG A 457 12.55 -22.20 -9.85
CA ARG A 457 12.34 -20.76 -9.64
C ARG A 457 10.93 -20.43 -9.13
N SER A 458 9.89 -21.07 -9.67
CA SER A 458 8.51 -20.88 -9.24
C SER A 458 8.27 -21.42 -7.83
N PHE A 459 8.89 -22.55 -7.50
CA PHE A 459 8.82 -23.15 -6.16
C PHE A 459 9.49 -22.25 -5.10
N VAL A 460 10.67 -21.69 -5.40
CA VAL A 460 11.38 -20.76 -4.51
C VAL A 460 10.58 -19.48 -4.29
N LYS A 461 10.01 -18.89 -5.36
CA LYS A 461 9.12 -17.71 -5.25
C LYS A 461 7.94 -17.94 -4.31
N GLY A 462 7.25 -19.07 -4.49
CA GLY A 462 6.13 -19.48 -3.62
C GLY A 462 6.57 -19.68 -2.18
N SER A 463 7.72 -20.34 -1.96
CA SER A 463 8.26 -20.63 -0.62
C SER A 463 8.66 -19.37 0.14
N VAL A 464 9.32 -18.41 -0.52
CA VAL A 464 9.69 -17.13 0.09
C VAL A 464 8.46 -16.30 0.45
N SER A 465 7.44 -16.29 -0.42
CA SER A 465 6.16 -15.62 -0.13
C SER A 465 5.46 -16.27 1.06
N LEU A 466 5.39 -17.61 1.10
CA LEU A 466 4.80 -18.36 2.21
C LEU A 466 5.53 -18.10 3.53
N LEU A 467 6.86 -18.01 3.51
CA LEU A 467 7.67 -17.67 4.67
C LEU A 467 7.32 -16.27 5.21
N ALA A 468 7.19 -15.28 4.33
CA ALA A 468 6.83 -13.92 4.73
C ALA A 468 5.44 -13.87 5.41
N PHE A 469 4.43 -14.53 4.84
CA PHE A 469 3.11 -14.64 5.49
C PHE A 469 3.13 -15.51 6.76
N GLY A 470 4.01 -16.52 6.82
CA GLY A 470 4.24 -17.31 8.02
C GLY A 470 4.80 -16.47 9.19
N ILE A 471 5.72 -15.54 8.90
CA ILE A 471 6.22 -14.58 9.90
C ILE A 471 5.08 -13.69 10.40
N ILE A 472 4.26 -13.15 9.49
CA ILE A 472 3.08 -12.34 9.85
C ILE A 472 2.17 -13.12 10.81
N PHE A 473 1.88 -14.39 10.50
CA PHE A 473 1.06 -15.25 11.35
C PHE A 473 1.69 -15.47 12.73
N ILE A 474 2.96 -15.88 12.79
CA ILE A 474 3.65 -16.19 14.05
C ILE A 474 3.65 -14.96 14.97
N VAL A 475 4.03 -13.79 14.46
CA VAL A 475 4.09 -12.57 15.28
C VAL A 475 2.69 -12.18 15.78
N SER A 476 1.68 -12.23 14.90
CA SER A 476 0.30 -11.90 15.27
C SER A 476 -0.30 -12.88 16.30
N ALA A 477 0.07 -14.16 16.22
CA ALA A 477 -0.41 -15.18 17.16
C ALA A 477 0.33 -15.11 18.51
N CYS A 478 1.61 -14.71 18.52
CA CYS A 478 2.40 -14.56 19.75
C CYS A 478 2.02 -13.33 20.56
N ASP A 479 1.67 -12.22 19.90
CA ASP A 479 1.24 -10.98 20.57
C ASP A 479 -0.05 -10.42 19.93
N PRO A 480 -1.22 -10.96 20.32
CA PRO A 480 -2.50 -10.55 19.75
C PRO A 480 -2.92 -9.12 20.14
N ARG A 481 -2.26 -8.50 21.14
CA ARG A 481 -2.53 -7.11 21.57
C ARG A 481 -1.54 -6.10 20.99
N GLY A 482 -0.61 -6.56 20.15
CA GLY A 482 0.45 -5.73 19.60
C GLY A 482 0.01 -4.71 18.54
N PHE A 483 -1.29 -4.55 18.26
CA PHE A 483 -1.78 -3.73 17.14
C PHE A 483 -1.31 -2.27 17.20
N VAL A 484 -1.57 -1.58 18.32
CA VAL A 484 -1.20 -0.16 18.48
C VAL A 484 0.32 0.01 18.45
N VAL A 485 1.08 -0.88 19.11
CA VAL A 485 2.55 -0.86 19.14
C VAL A 485 3.14 -1.09 17.76
N MET A 486 2.58 -2.04 16.99
CA MET A 486 3.03 -2.33 15.63
C MET A 486 2.85 -1.10 14.73
N LEU A 487 1.74 -0.37 14.85
CA LEU A 487 1.49 0.84 14.06
C LEU A 487 2.33 2.03 14.51
N ASP A 488 2.28 2.38 15.80
CA ASP A 488 2.92 3.59 16.36
C ASP A 488 4.44 3.52 16.28
N LYS A 489 5.04 2.34 16.49
CA LYS A 489 6.49 2.15 16.52
C LYS A 489 7.01 1.58 15.21
N VAL A 490 6.56 0.37 14.84
CA VAL A 490 7.23 -0.40 13.79
C VAL A 490 6.90 0.13 12.39
N VAL A 491 5.62 0.34 12.09
CA VAL A 491 5.17 0.90 10.81
C VAL A 491 5.63 2.35 10.68
N SER A 492 5.48 3.16 11.74
CA SER A 492 5.95 4.54 11.77
C SER A 492 7.44 4.64 11.46
N PHE A 493 8.29 3.90 12.18
CA PHE A 493 9.74 3.86 11.95
C PHE A 493 10.08 3.51 10.50
N SER A 494 9.52 2.41 9.99
CA SER A 494 9.87 1.88 8.68
C SER A 494 9.40 2.78 7.54
N LEU A 495 8.16 3.28 7.58
CA LEU A 495 7.59 4.17 6.56
C LEU A 495 8.30 5.53 6.56
N ASN A 496 8.57 6.10 7.73
CA ASN A 496 9.25 7.39 7.82
C ASN A 496 10.73 7.26 7.41
N THR A 497 11.39 6.12 7.67
CA THR A 497 12.74 5.85 7.17
C THR A 497 12.76 5.65 5.66
N GLU A 498 11.80 4.90 5.10
CA GLU A 498 11.63 4.70 3.65
C GLU A 498 11.60 6.04 2.93
N VAL A 499 10.70 6.94 3.36
CA VAL A 499 10.48 8.21 2.70
C VAL A 499 11.58 9.24 3.03
N GLY A 500 11.90 9.38 4.32
CA GLY A 500 12.81 10.42 4.80
C GLY A 500 14.27 10.21 4.38
N LEU A 501 14.71 8.96 4.27
CA LEU A 501 16.07 8.62 3.87
C LEU A 501 16.14 8.20 2.40
N PHE A 502 15.49 7.08 2.05
CA PHE A 502 15.73 6.44 0.75
C PHE A 502 15.07 7.19 -0.40
N VAL A 503 13.78 7.51 -0.30
CA VAL A 503 13.09 8.27 -1.37
C VAL A 503 13.73 9.65 -1.55
N PHE A 504 14.14 10.30 -0.47
CA PHE A 504 14.88 11.56 -0.56
C PHE A 504 16.21 11.42 -1.33
N ILE A 505 17.03 10.41 -1.00
CA ILE A 505 18.27 10.15 -1.74
C ILE A 505 17.96 9.86 -3.22
N MET A 506 16.99 9.00 -3.51
CA MET A 506 16.59 8.71 -4.90
C MET A 506 16.19 9.96 -5.67
N LEU A 507 15.45 10.88 -5.03
CA LEU A 507 15.06 12.15 -5.65
C LEU A 507 16.26 13.03 -6.00
N ARG A 508 17.28 13.08 -5.12
CA ARG A 508 18.51 13.84 -5.35
C ARG A 508 19.35 13.21 -6.46
N GLU A 509 19.56 11.90 -6.40
CA GLU A 509 20.27 11.12 -7.41
C GLU A 509 19.62 11.24 -8.78
N SER A 510 18.29 11.25 -8.85
CA SER A 510 17.55 11.43 -10.11
C SER A 510 17.82 12.74 -10.84
N ARG A 511 18.47 13.73 -10.20
CA ARG A 511 18.84 15.02 -10.79
C ARG A 511 20.32 15.18 -11.06
N GLU A 512 21.13 14.16 -10.80
CA GLU A 512 22.53 14.17 -11.23
C GLU A 512 22.65 14.19 -12.76
N GLN A 513 23.83 14.60 -13.25
CA GLN A 513 24.11 14.74 -14.69
C GLN A 513 23.77 13.48 -15.50
N ARG A 514 23.90 12.30 -14.86
CA ARG A 514 23.53 11.00 -15.43
C ARG A 514 22.06 10.92 -15.86
N PHE A 515 21.16 11.72 -15.30
CA PHE A 515 19.73 11.64 -15.56
C PHE A 515 19.14 12.94 -16.11
N GLN A 516 19.95 14.00 -16.24
CA GLN A 516 19.49 15.31 -16.73
C GLN A 516 19.12 15.32 -18.22
N HIS A 517 19.67 14.40 -19.00
CA HIS A 517 19.43 14.32 -20.45
C HIS A 517 18.09 13.64 -20.81
N LEU A 518 17.39 13.05 -19.84
CA LEU A 518 16.13 12.35 -20.06
C LEU A 518 14.98 13.37 -20.21
N PRO A 519 14.30 13.43 -21.37
CA PRO A 519 13.15 14.30 -21.54
C PRO A 519 11.96 13.74 -20.75
N ILE A 520 11.56 14.45 -19.69
CA ILE A 520 10.36 14.12 -18.91
C ILE A 520 9.17 15.04 -19.28
N PRO A 521 7.95 14.51 -19.43
CA PRO A 521 6.78 15.31 -19.85
C PRO A 521 6.38 16.43 -18.88
N LEU A 522 6.60 16.22 -17.58
CA LEU A 522 6.21 17.15 -16.52
C LEU A 522 7.37 17.37 -15.52
N PRO A 523 8.38 18.18 -15.88
CA PRO A 523 9.49 18.51 -15.00
C PRO A 523 9.04 19.41 -13.84
N VAL A 524 9.64 19.21 -12.67
CA VAL A 524 9.42 20.09 -11.51
C VAL A 524 10.44 21.23 -11.53
N GLY A 525 9.97 22.46 -11.39
CA GLY A 525 10.84 23.64 -11.35
C GLY A 525 11.83 23.61 -10.17
N SER A 526 12.97 24.26 -10.33
CA SER A 526 14.05 24.28 -9.33
C SER A 526 13.62 24.81 -7.97
N CYS A 527 12.74 25.83 -7.95
CA CYS A 527 12.18 26.38 -6.71
C CYS A 527 11.34 25.34 -5.96
N THR A 528 10.43 24.63 -6.64
CA THR A 528 9.61 23.58 -6.03
C THR A 528 10.47 22.42 -5.54
N PHE A 529 11.53 22.06 -6.27
CA PHE A 529 12.46 21.03 -5.82
C PHE A 529 13.30 21.45 -4.61
N SER A 530 13.52 22.75 -4.38
CA SER A 530 14.19 23.21 -3.15
C SER A 530 13.42 22.80 -1.89
N PHE A 531 12.08 22.68 -1.98
CA PHE A 531 11.27 22.16 -0.88
C PHE A 531 11.49 20.66 -0.62
N SER A 532 12.21 19.93 -1.46
CA SER A 532 12.52 18.51 -1.21
C SER A 532 13.26 18.30 0.12
N TRP A 533 13.98 19.31 0.62
CA TRP A 533 14.63 19.28 1.94
C TRP A 533 13.66 19.22 3.11
N LEU A 534 12.41 19.64 2.91
CA LEU A 534 11.35 19.50 3.91
C LEU A 534 11.06 18.02 4.20
N LEU A 535 11.20 17.13 3.21
CA LEU A 535 10.94 15.70 3.35
C LEU A 535 11.85 15.03 4.40
N PRO A 536 13.19 15.04 4.26
CA PRO A 536 14.06 14.42 5.26
C PRO A 536 13.94 15.13 6.61
N THR A 537 13.76 16.45 6.66
CA THR A 537 13.57 17.15 7.94
C THR A 537 12.33 16.67 8.67
N TYR A 538 11.19 16.53 7.99
CA TYR A 538 9.93 16.08 8.60
C TYR A 538 9.96 14.60 8.98
N PHE A 539 10.33 13.72 8.03
CA PHE A 539 10.25 12.28 8.22
C PHE A 539 11.39 11.74 9.10
N LEU A 540 12.62 12.26 9.00
CA LEU A 540 13.70 11.84 9.91
C LEU A 540 13.50 12.39 11.32
N PHE A 541 12.85 13.55 11.47
CA PHE A 541 12.41 14.00 12.79
C PHE A 541 11.43 12.99 13.41
N ALA A 542 10.47 12.48 12.63
CA ALA A 542 9.57 11.41 13.11
C ALA A 542 10.33 10.14 13.51
N VAL A 543 11.32 9.71 12.71
CA VAL A 543 12.17 8.56 13.06
C VAL A 543 12.95 8.79 14.36
N ILE A 544 13.58 9.96 14.52
CA ILE A 544 14.33 10.31 15.74
C ILE A 544 13.39 10.32 16.94
N TYR A 545 12.22 10.95 16.81
CA TYR A 545 11.23 11.03 17.87
C TYR A 545 10.75 9.64 18.29
N ASP A 546 10.45 8.75 17.33
CA ASP A 546 10.02 7.38 17.59
C ASP A 546 11.12 6.54 18.30
N VAL A 547 12.38 6.68 17.88
CA VAL A 547 13.52 6.04 18.54
C VAL A 547 13.68 6.55 19.98
N LEU A 548 13.61 7.85 20.20
CA LEU A 548 13.73 8.45 21.53
C LEU A 548 12.59 7.99 22.45
N GLN A 549 11.36 7.94 21.93
CA GLN A 549 10.22 7.47 22.71
C GLN A 549 10.35 5.98 23.04
N THR A 550 10.76 5.15 22.08
CA THR A 550 11.00 3.72 22.31
C THR A 550 12.10 3.50 23.35
N LEU A 551 13.19 4.27 23.29
CA LEU A 551 14.26 4.21 24.29
C LEU A 551 13.79 4.64 25.68
N ALA A 552 12.96 5.69 25.76
CA ALA A 552 12.37 6.13 27.02
C ALA A 552 11.47 5.03 27.61
N ASP A 553 10.60 4.43 26.80
CA ASP A 553 9.70 3.36 27.21
C ASP A 553 10.48 2.13 27.72
N VAL A 554 11.55 1.73 27.00
CA VAL A 554 12.45 0.64 27.43
C VAL A 554 13.18 1.01 28.72
N SER A 555 13.67 2.24 28.86
CA SER A 555 14.37 2.69 30.07
C SER A 555 13.49 2.66 31.32
N HIS A 556 12.20 2.97 31.18
CA HIS A 556 11.23 2.87 32.27
C HIS A 556 10.89 1.42 32.65
N HIS A 557 10.98 0.47 31.69
CA HIS A 557 10.77 -0.96 31.92
C HIS A 557 12.02 -1.70 32.46
N PHE A 558 13.19 -1.05 32.46
CA PHE A 558 14.40 -1.52 33.15
C PHE A 558 14.59 -0.78 34.48
N PRO A 559 13.83 -1.09 35.56
CA PRO A 559 14.18 -0.60 36.87
C PRO A 559 15.46 -1.32 37.32
N PHE A 560 16.59 -0.61 37.23
CA PHE A 560 17.73 -0.64 38.16
C PHE A 560 17.81 -1.86 39.10
N HIS A 561 18.10 -3.04 38.54
CA HIS A 561 18.55 -4.18 39.34
C HIS A 561 20.06 -3.98 39.57
N SER A 562 20.44 -3.77 40.85
CA SER A 562 21.77 -3.40 41.38
C SER A 562 22.11 -1.91 41.19
N LEU A 563 22.36 -1.09 42.22
CA LEU A 563 23.17 -1.38 43.39
C LEU A 563 22.93 -0.33 44.51
N THR A 564 21.87 -0.45 45.31
CA THR A 564 21.83 0.10 46.69
C THR A 564 20.64 -0.46 47.47
N ARG A 565 20.80 -1.67 48.01
CA ARG A 565 19.98 -2.14 49.14
C ARG A 565 20.90 -2.13 50.36
N PRO A 566 20.76 -1.22 51.33
CA PRO A 566 21.48 -1.36 52.58
C PRO A 566 20.99 -2.65 53.26
N LEU A 567 21.92 -3.52 53.62
CA LEU A 567 21.65 -4.69 54.46
C LEU A 567 21.08 -4.21 55.80
N ASN A 568 19.76 -4.33 55.99
CA ASN A 568 19.19 -4.49 57.32
C ASN A 568 18.95 -5.97 57.52
N LEU A 569 19.92 -6.59 58.18
CA LEU A 569 19.93 -7.98 58.57
C LEU A 569 19.58 -8.03 60.05
N THR A 570 18.28 -8.11 60.37
CA THR A 570 17.73 -8.61 61.65
C THR A 570 16.21 -8.46 61.65
N GLU A 571 15.50 -9.51 61.24
CA GLU A 571 14.20 -9.90 61.80
C GLU A 571 13.72 -11.18 61.09
N SER A 572 14.22 -12.32 61.58
CA SER A 572 13.75 -13.65 61.18
C SER A 572 13.60 -14.54 62.41
N VAL A 573 12.70 -14.19 63.33
CA VAL A 573 12.17 -15.14 64.31
C VAL A 573 10.74 -14.72 64.67
N SER A 574 9.74 -15.26 63.97
CA SER A 574 8.41 -15.63 64.52
C SER A 574 7.33 -15.70 63.42
N ALA A 575 7.35 -16.74 62.59
CA ALA A 575 6.16 -17.14 61.83
C ALA A 575 6.24 -18.61 61.40
N ALA A 576 6.33 -19.49 62.39
CA ALA A 576 6.04 -20.91 62.21
C ALA A 576 5.15 -21.33 63.39
N ASN A 577 3.84 -21.24 63.19
CA ASN A 577 2.87 -22.10 63.86
C ASN A 577 1.47 -21.85 63.29
N TRP A 578 0.69 -22.94 63.24
CA TRP A 578 -0.76 -23.06 63.03
C TRP A 578 -1.24 -23.42 61.61
N THR A 579 -1.08 -24.71 61.30
CA THR A 579 -2.15 -25.53 60.70
C THR A 579 -2.90 -26.27 61.82
N ALA A 580 -4.24 -26.20 61.88
CA ALA A 580 -5.17 -27.34 62.07
C ALA A 580 -6.56 -26.95 62.66
N SER A 581 -7.59 -27.66 62.14
CA SER A 581 -8.99 -27.83 62.61
C SER A 581 -9.96 -26.69 62.30
N VAL A 582 -11.14 -26.86 61.67
CA VAL A 582 -12.00 -28.01 61.27
C VAL A 582 -12.64 -27.69 59.92
#